data_AF-M5BSR7-F1
#
_entry.id   AF-M5BSR7-F1
#
_cell.length_a   1.000
_cell.length_b   1.000
_cell.length_c   1.000
_cell.angle_alpha   90.00
_cell.angle_beta   90.00
_cell.angle_gamma   90.00
#
_symmetry.space_group_name_H-M   'P 1'
#
loop_
_entity.id
_entity.type
_entity.pdbx_description
1 polymer ?
#
loop_
_entity_poly.entity_id
_entity_poly.type
_entity_poly.pdbx_seq_one_letter_code
_entity_poly.pdbx_strand_id
1 'polypeptide(L)'
;MLTSPQPTCSGNQIVTGISGSNSTLTINGIKGNGRPQWVSFYYHNPDGLFGDNRGVSGQSFKLARFASVSINGATPVRMRQRDTNAGVIMTQTLNVTFTKGSDNSITIGGYDGGAASDLDRIIVYDSD
;
A
#
# COMPACT_ATOMS: atom_id res chain seq x y z
N MET A 1 3.93 -9.83 8.27
CA MET A 1 4.09 -8.36 8.16
C MET A 1 4.88 -7.85 9.36
N LEU A 2 5.79 -6.89 9.15
CA LEU A 2 6.63 -6.28 10.20
C LEU A 2 6.64 -4.76 10.01
N THR A 3 6.85 -4.01 11.09
CA THR A 3 7.20 -2.58 10.99
C THR A 3 8.72 -2.43 10.97
N SER A 4 9.23 -1.56 10.12
CA SER A 4 10.67 -1.25 10.01
C SER A 4 10.91 0.24 10.21
N PRO A 5 12.01 0.64 10.87
CA PRO A 5 12.47 2.03 10.83
C PRO A 5 12.74 2.46 9.39
N GLN A 6 12.26 3.65 9.02
CA GLN A 6 12.50 4.26 7.71
C GLN A 6 12.44 5.79 7.85
N PRO A 7 13.57 6.52 7.83
CA PRO A 7 13.61 7.96 8.12
C PRO A 7 12.82 8.84 7.14
N THR A 8 12.54 8.33 5.94
CA THR A 8 11.80 9.05 4.91
C THR A 8 10.28 8.84 4.99
N CYS A 9 9.81 8.01 5.92
CA CYS A 9 8.39 7.70 6.13
C CYS A 9 7.76 8.58 7.22
N SER A 10 6.45 8.71 7.14
CA SER A 10 5.65 9.30 8.20
C SER A 10 5.85 8.53 9.51
N GLY A 11 6.15 9.25 10.60
CA GLY A 11 6.41 8.61 11.89
C GLY A 11 7.68 7.74 11.94
N ASN A 12 8.57 7.86 10.96
CA ASN A 12 9.81 7.08 10.84
C ASN A 12 9.59 5.55 10.81
N GLN A 13 8.39 5.11 10.44
CA GLN A 13 8.01 3.70 10.41
C GLN A 13 7.32 3.35 9.10
N ILE A 14 7.57 2.15 8.61
CA ILE A 14 6.92 1.62 7.43
C ILE A 14 6.49 0.18 7.65
N VAL A 15 5.34 -0.20 7.10
CA VAL A 15 4.86 -1.57 7.06
C VAL A 15 5.54 -2.31 5.93
N THR A 16 6.14 -3.46 6.24
CA THR A 16 6.86 -4.30 5.28
C THR A 16 6.35 -5.75 5.28
N GLY A 17 6.72 -6.49 4.24
CA GLY A 17 6.42 -7.92 4.14
C GLY A 17 4.94 -8.20 3.92
N ILE A 18 4.25 -7.33 3.18
CA ILE A 18 2.89 -7.55 2.68
C ILE A 18 3.00 -8.45 1.45
N SER A 19 2.65 -9.73 1.58
CA SER A 19 2.83 -10.72 0.52
C SER A 19 1.82 -11.85 0.60
N GLY A 20 1.45 -12.35 -0.59
CA GLY A 20 0.42 -13.36 -0.76
C GLY A 20 -0.92 -12.96 -0.15
N SER A 21 -1.73 -13.97 0.16
CA SER A 21 -3.03 -13.84 0.84
C SER A 21 -2.93 -13.85 2.36
N ASN A 22 -1.79 -14.30 2.92
CA ASN A 22 -1.68 -14.62 4.34
C ASN A 22 -0.93 -13.56 5.16
N SER A 23 -0.26 -12.61 4.50
CA SER A 23 0.41 -11.48 5.15
C SER A 23 -0.18 -10.17 4.62
N THR A 24 -1.30 -9.76 5.21
CA THR A 24 -2.06 -8.56 4.83
C THR A 24 -1.96 -7.46 5.90
N LEU A 25 -2.20 -6.22 5.50
CA LEU A 25 -2.42 -5.08 6.38
C LEU A 25 -3.89 -4.71 6.34
N THR A 26 -4.54 -4.65 7.51
CA THR A 26 -5.90 -4.10 7.63
C THR A 26 -5.89 -2.81 8.45
N ILE A 27 -6.40 -1.73 7.85
CA ILE A 27 -6.59 -0.43 8.49
C ILE A 27 -8.08 -0.29 8.79
N ASN A 28 -8.43 -0.14 10.06
CA ASN A 28 -9.81 -0.04 10.55
C ASN A 28 -10.14 1.39 10.98
N GLY A 29 -11.43 1.66 11.23
CA GLY A 29 -11.87 2.95 11.78
C GLY A 29 -11.93 4.06 10.73
N ILE A 30 -12.09 3.70 9.45
CA ILE A 30 -12.08 4.68 8.36
C ILE A 30 -13.46 5.32 8.24
N LYS A 31 -13.48 6.65 8.34
CA LYS A 31 -14.69 7.45 8.10
C LYS A 31 -15.06 7.41 6.61
N GLY A 32 -16.27 6.93 6.34
CA GLY A 32 -16.92 6.95 5.04
C GLY A 32 -18.09 7.92 5.00
N ASN A 33 -18.33 8.52 3.83
CA ASN A 33 -19.46 9.42 3.60
C ASN A 33 -20.60 8.78 2.77
N GLY A 34 -20.46 7.51 2.39
CA GLY A 34 -21.46 6.78 1.59
C GLY A 34 -21.40 7.09 0.08
N ARG A 35 -20.37 7.83 -0.37
CA ARG A 35 -20.12 8.20 -1.76
C ARG A 35 -18.68 7.79 -2.14
N PRO A 36 -18.30 7.83 -3.42
CA PRO A 36 -16.92 7.64 -3.82
C PRO A 36 -15.99 8.67 -3.16
N GLN A 37 -14.92 8.19 -2.54
CA GLN A 37 -13.86 8.97 -1.90
C GLN A 37 -12.51 8.55 -2.46
N TRP A 38 -11.66 9.53 -2.72
CA TRP A 38 -10.28 9.27 -3.11
C TRP A 38 -9.47 8.81 -1.91
N VAL A 39 -8.63 7.81 -2.11
CA VAL A 39 -7.66 7.34 -1.12
C VAL A 39 -6.29 7.29 -1.77
N SER A 40 -5.35 8.05 -1.21
CA SER A 40 -3.93 7.97 -1.59
C SER A 40 -3.21 6.98 -0.69
N PHE A 41 -2.53 6.02 -1.31
CA PHE A 41 -1.71 5.01 -0.67
C PHE A 41 -0.25 5.39 -0.88
N TYR A 42 0.43 5.77 0.21
CA TYR A 42 1.85 6.12 0.21
C TYR A 42 2.66 4.85 0.43
N TYR A 43 3.57 4.54 -0.50
CA TYR A 43 4.31 3.30 -0.51
C TYR A 43 5.77 3.49 -0.91
N HIS A 44 6.58 2.51 -0.51
CA HIS A 44 7.96 2.33 -0.92
C HIS A 44 8.12 0.98 -1.63
N ASN A 45 8.52 0.98 -2.90
CA ASN A 45 8.87 -0.24 -3.63
C ASN A 45 10.40 -0.34 -3.78
N PRO A 46 11.06 -1.29 -3.08
CA PRO A 46 12.52 -1.41 -3.07
C PRO A 46 13.11 -2.32 -4.16
N ASP A 47 12.34 -2.69 -5.20
CA ASP A 47 12.78 -3.68 -6.21
C ASP A 47 13.84 -3.14 -7.21
N GLY A 48 14.22 -1.88 -7.09
CA GLY A 48 15.51 -1.32 -7.52
C GLY A 48 15.72 -1.18 -9.02
N LEU A 49 14.74 -0.62 -9.75
CA LEU A 49 14.89 -0.26 -11.18
C LEU A 49 16.11 0.64 -11.44
N PHE A 50 16.54 1.39 -10.43
CA PHE A 50 17.68 2.31 -10.49
C PHE A 50 18.94 1.81 -9.76
N GLY A 51 19.05 0.50 -9.49
CA GLY A 51 20.25 -0.10 -8.90
C GLY A 51 20.34 -0.05 -7.37
N ASP A 52 19.28 0.43 -6.70
CA ASP A 52 19.20 0.52 -5.24
C ASP A 52 18.35 -0.62 -4.67
N ASN A 53 18.96 -1.81 -4.60
CA ASN A 53 18.33 -3.03 -4.12
C ASN A 53 18.68 -3.32 -2.65
N ARG A 54 18.52 -2.38 -1.70
CA ARG A 54 18.94 -2.63 -0.30
C ARG A 54 20.32 -3.33 -0.19
N GLY A 55 21.26 -2.99 -1.08
CA GLY A 55 22.61 -3.57 -1.15
C GLY A 55 22.75 -5.01 -1.68
N VAL A 56 21.72 -5.63 -2.27
CA VAL A 56 21.80 -7.03 -2.77
C VAL A 56 22.08 -7.06 -4.28
N SER A 57 23.33 -7.37 -4.63
CA SER A 57 23.75 -7.62 -6.01
C SER A 57 23.03 -8.85 -6.61
N GLY A 58 22.56 -8.75 -7.86
CA GLY A 58 22.00 -9.89 -8.62
C GLY A 58 20.48 -10.11 -8.55
N GLN A 59 19.72 -9.23 -7.91
CA GLN A 59 18.25 -9.31 -7.91
C GLN A 59 17.64 -8.93 -9.27
N SER A 60 16.58 -9.63 -9.69
CA SER A 60 15.85 -9.31 -10.91
C SER A 60 15.07 -7.99 -10.77
N PHE A 61 15.26 -7.07 -11.72
CA PHE A 61 14.54 -5.81 -11.78
C PHE A 61 13.02 -6.04 -11.93
N LYS A 62 12.22 -5.52 -11.00
CA LYS A 62 10.76 -5.47 -11.15
C LYS A 62 10.29 -4.03 -11.29
N LEU A 63 9.69 -3.71 -12.44
CA LEU A 63 9.18 -2.36 -12.74
C LEU A 63 8.03 -1.92 -11.82
N ALA A 64 7.30 -2.89 -11.25
CA ALA A 64 6.20 -2.64 -10.34
C ALA A 64 5.89 -3.89 -9.51
N ARG A 65 5.40 -3.64 -8.30
CA ARG A 65 4.60 -4.56 -7.51
C ARG A 65 3.11 -4.28 -7.71
N PHE A 66 2.29 -5.23 -7.28
CA PHE A 66 0.84 -5.10 -7.33
C PHE A 66 0.24 -5.50 -5.99
N ALA A 67 -0.56 -4.61 -5.42
CA ALA A 67 -1.33 -4.87 -4.22
C ALA A 67 -2.77 -5.25 -4.58
N SER A 68 -3.35 -6.15 -3.79
CA SER A 68 -4.80 -6.32 -3.70
C SER A 68 -5.33 -5.36 -2.65
N VAL A 69 -6.40 -4.62 -2.97
CA VAL A 69 -7.04 -3.67 -2.05
C VAL A 69 -8.52 -4.01 -1.93
N SER A 70 -8.95 -4.42 -0.73
CA SER A 70 -10.34 -4.77 -0.43
C SER A 70 -10.92 -3.76 0.55
N ILE A 71 -12.11 -3.26 0.24
CA ILE A 71 -12.88 -2.37 1.11
C ILE A 71 -13.97 -3.19 1.78
N ASN A 72 -14.01 -3.18 3.11
CA ASN A 72 -15.03 -3.91 3.89
C ASN A 72 -15.19 -5.39 3.49
N GLY A 73 -14.11 -6.05 3.07
CA GLY A 73 -14.13 -7.46 2.64
C GLY A 73 -14.68 -7.71 1.23
N ALA A 74 -14.98 -6.67 0.45
CA ALA A 74 -15.40 -6.82 -0.95
C ALA A 74 -14.30 -7.40 -1.85
N THR A 75 -14.68 -7.81 -3.07
CA THR A 75 -13.72 -8.28 -4.08
C THR A 75 -12.57 -7.30 -4.26
N PRO A 76 -11.30 -7.74 -4.08
CA PRO A 76 -10.17 -6.82 -4.14
C PRO A 76 -9.96 -6.23 -5.53
N VAL A 77 -9.54 -4.97 -5.56
CA VAL A 77 -9.04 -4.32 -6.78
C VAL A 77 -7.52 -4.37 -6.84
N ARG A 78 -6.97 -4.43 -8.06
CA ARG A 78 -5.52 -4.44 -8.30
C ARG A 78 -4.97 -3.01 -8.31
N MET A 79 -4.03 -2.71 -7.41
CA MET A 79 -3.33 -1.43 -7.35
C MET A 79 -1.87 -1.59 -7.79
N ARG A 80 -1.47 -0.87 -8.84
CA ARG A 80 -0.09 -0.88 -9.34
C ARG A 80 0.79 0.04 -8.51
N GLN A 81 1.92 -0.49 -8.04
CA GLN A 81 2.93 0.22 -7.25
C GLN A 81 4.26 0.19 -8.01
N ARG A 82 4.63 1.29 -8.67
CA ARG A 82 5.87 1.35 -9.46
C ARG A 82 7.10 1.24 -8.57
N ASP A 83 8.24 0.87 -9.13
CA ASP A 83 9.51 1.03 -8.42
C ASP A 83 9.67 2.48 -7.95
N THR A 84 10.20 2.67 -6.74
CA THR A 84 10.34 4.01 -6.15
C THR A 84 11.79 4.40 -5.89
N ASN A 85 12.82 3.64 -6.28
CA ASN A 85 14.19 3.81 -5.76
C ASN A 85 14.24 3.66 -4.21
N ALA A 86 15.41 3.41 -3.57
CA ALA A 86 15.39 3.25 -2.11
C ALA A 86 15.17 4.58 -1.40
N GLY A 87 14.21 4.58 -0.48
CA GLY A 87 13.91 5.72 0.37
C GLY A 87 12.92 6.74 -0.19
N VAL A 88 12.51 6.70 -1.47
CA VAL A 88 11.48 7.63 -1.96
C VAL A 88 10.10 7.04 -1.75
N ILE A 89 9.23 7.81 -1.11
CA ILE A 89 7.83 7.45 -0.95
C ILE A 89 7.04 8.02 -2.13
N MET A 90 6.36 7.14 -2.86
CA MET A 90 5.42 7.53 -3.92
C MET A 90 3.99 7.29 -3.47
N THR A 91 3.04 7.85 -4.21
CA THR A 91 1.61 7.64 -3.99
C THR A 91 0.96 6.95 -5.18
N GLN A 92 -0.04 6.12 -4.89
CA GLN A 92 -1.03 5.63 -5.86
C GLN A 92 -2.41 5.92 -5.28
N THR A 93 -3.34 6.37 -6.11
CA THR A 93 -4.66 6.79 -5.63
C THR A 93 -5.74 5.88 -6.21
N LEU A 94 -6.69 5.46 -5.38
CA LEU A 94 -7.89 4.74 -5.81
C LEU A 94 -9.13 5.55 -5.45
N ASN A 95 -10.15 5.52 -6.31
CA ASN A 95 -11.48 6.00 -5.97
C ASN A 95 -12.28 4.82 -5.43
N VAL A 96 -12.69 4.88 -4.17
CA VAL A 96 -13.39 3.78 -3.49
C VAL A 96 -14.63 4.28 -2.78
N THR A 97 -15.62 3.42 -2.60
CA THR A 97 -16.83 3.78 -1.86
C THR A 97 -16.81 3.12 -0.50
N PHE A 98 -16.77 3.94 0.55
CA PHE A 98 -16.96 3.50 1.93
C PHE A 98 -18.44 3.57 2.31
N THR A 99 -18.89 2.67 3.18
CA THR A 99 -20.18 2.80 3.84
C THR A 99 -20.18 4.05 4.71
N LYS A 100 -21.31 4.77 4.77
CA LYS A 100 -21.43 5.95 5.64
C LYS A 100 -21.24 5.54 7.11
N GLY A 101 -20.33 6.21 7.83
CA GLY A 101 -19.96 5.88 9.21
C GLY A 101 -18.46 5.72 9.40
N SER A 102 -18.02 5.22 10.56
CA SER A 102 -16.59 5.06 10.91
C SER A 102 -16.09 3.62 10.90
N ASP A 103 -16.94 2.66 10.60
CA ASP A 103 -16.63 1.22 10.77
C ASP A 103 -16.06 0.59 9.49
N ASN A 104 -15.54 1.41 8.58
CA ASN A 104 -14.94 0.90 7.36
C ASN A 104 -13.52 0.39 7.61
N SER A 105 -13.12 -0.55 6.76
CA SER A 105 -11.78 -1.10 6.71
C SER A 105 -11.22 -1.13 5.29
N ILE A 106 -9.91 -1.00 5.18
CA ILE A 106 -9.14 -1.32 3.98
C ILE A 106 -8.20 -2.46 4.32
N THR A 107 -8.29 -3.56 3.57
CA THR A 107 -7.33 -4.67 3.64
C THR A 107 -6.45 -4.65 2.39
N ILE A 108 -5.13 -4.65 2.61
CA ILE A 108 -4.10 -4.58 1.59
C ILE A 108 -3.28 -5.87 1.64
N GLY A 109 -3.16 -6.55 0.52
CA GLY A 109 -2.39 -7.78 0.39
C GLY A 109 -1.56 -7.81 -0.88
N GLY A 110 -0.86 -8.93 -1.11
CA GLY A 110 -0.25 -9.22 -2.40
C GLY A 110 -1.30 -9.56 -3.45
N TYR A 111 -1.19 -8.99 -4.65
CA TYR A 111 -2.07 -9.38 -5.77
C TYR A 111 -1.60 -10.72 -6.38
N ASP A 112 -2.54 -11.66 -6.61
CA ASP A 112 -2.31 -13.00 -7.19
C ASP A 112 -1.13 -13.77 -6.57
N GLY A 113 -1.02 -13.73 -5.23
CA GLY A 113 0.06 -14.42 -4.50
C GLY A 113 1.40 -13.69 -4.51
N GLY A 114 1.50 -12.54 -5.18
CA GLY A 114 2.70 -11.70 -5.26
C GLY A 114 3.00 -10.92 -3.98
N ALA A 115 4.00 -10.03 -4.05
CA ALA A 115 4.31 -9.08 -2.99
C ALA A 115 3.73 -7.69 -3.33
N ALA A 116 3.13 -7.03 -2.34
CA ALA A 116 2.86 -5.60 -2.41
C ALA A 116 4.12 -4.82 -2.00
N SER A 117 4.13 -3.52 -2.30
CA SER A 117 5.13 -2.60 -1.78
C SER A 117 4.96 -2.39 -0.28
N ASP A 118 6.03 -1.91 0.36
CA ASP A 118 5.97 -1.48 1.75
C ASP A 118 5.06 -0.25 1.86
N LEU A 119 4.25 -0.14 2.91
CA LEU A 119 3.24 0.92 3.05
C LEU A 119 3.60 1.88 4.19
N ASP A 120 3.65 3.18 3.87
CA ASP A 120 3.93 4.27 4.82
C ASP A 120 2.63 4.72 5.51
N ARG A 121 1.68 5.22 4.72
CA ARG A 121 0.40 5.73 5.22
C ARG A 121 -0.67 5.72 4.15
N ILE A 122 -1.91 5.96 4.57
CA ILE A 122 -3.00 6.33 3.69
C ILE A 122 -3.50 7.74 4.01
N ILE A 123 -4.01 8.43 2.99
CA ILE A 123 -4.81 9.64 3.16
C ILE A 123 -6.16 9.38 2.50
N VAL A 124 -7.22 9.47 3.29
CA VAL A 124 -8.60 9.41 2.81
C VAL A 124 -9.08 10.85 2.66
N TYR A 125 -9.45 11.23 1.44
CA TYR A 125 -9.98 12.54 1.16
C TYR A 125 -11.47 12.55 1.49
N ASP A 126 -11.87 13.43 2.38
CA ASP A 126 -13.28 13.73 2.56
C ASP A 126 -13.75 14.65 1.42
N SER A 127 -15.02 14.55 1.06
CA SER A 127 -15.63 15.40 0.04
C SER A 127 -16.74 16.29 0.64
N ASP A 128 -16.63 16.58 1.93
CA ASP A 128 -17.51 17.54 2.61
C ASP A 128 -17.51 18.90 1.89
#